data_AF-A0A6P6GGH8-F1
#
_entry.id   AF-A0A6P6GGH8-F1
#
_cell.length_a   1.000
_cell.length_b   1.000
_cell.length_c   1.000
_cell.angle_alpha   90.00
_cell.angle_beta   90.00
_cell.angle_gamma   90.00
#
_symmetry.space_group_name_H-M   'P 1'
#
loop_
_entity.id
_entity.type
_entity.pdbx_description
1 polymer ?
#
loop_
_entity_poly.entity_id
_entity_poly.type
_entity_poly.pdbx_seq_one_letter_code
_entity_poly.pdbx_strand_id
1 'polypeptide(L)'
;MTKMKFWGLTIISLLFSIQGSLAEQCGSRVGGATCPGGLCCSQYGWCGTTPEYCTNGCQSQCSASSGMGGGGGGGSGRGHGGGGNIPISRSTFDEILKHRNDCPSRGFYSYDAFIAAAKAFPGFGTTGDEATRKREIAAFLGQTSHETSATKKCSPLLFFCRFNNFFLNYFNIYRNYNYGECGRAIGVDLLNNPDLVATDAVISFKTAIWFWMTPQSPKPSPHDVITQRWTPSRSDSDAGRVLGYGLITNIVNGGLECGKGRNDEVEDRIGFYKRYCDQLGVGYGDNLDCYNQRPFG
;
A
#
# COMPACT_ATOMS: atom_id res chain seq x y z
N MET A 1 -58.10 58.93 5.33
CA MET A 1 -56.98 59.07 4.36
C MET A 1 -55.75 58.43 4.97
N THR A 2 -55.36 57.32 4.36
CA THR A 2 -54.51 56.23 4.86
C THR A 2 -53.03 56.61 4.74
N LYS A 3 -52.25 56.57 5.84
CA LYS A 3 -50.78 56.62 5.77
C LYS A 3 -50.23 55.22 6.02
N MET A 4 -49.87 54.55 4.92
CA MET A 4 -49.17 53.27 4.87
C MET A 4 -47.83 53.36 5.63
N LYS A 5 -47.61 52.43 6.57
CA LYS A 5 -46.30 52.15 7.16
C LYS A 5 -45.51 51.29 6.17
N PHE A 6 -44.44 51.85 5.61
CA PHE A 6 -43.46 51.11 4.82
C PHE A 6 -42.69 50.15 5.75
N TRP A 7 -42.98 48.85 5.66
CA TRP A 7 -42.08 47.81 6.14
C TRP A 7 -41.06 47.55 5.02
N GLY A 8 -39.81 47.95 5.26
CA GLY A 8 -38.70 47.64 4.36
C GLY A 8 -38.38 46.15 4.40
N LEU A 9 -38.96 45.39 3.47
CA LEU A 9 -38.54 44.03 3.14
C LEU A 9 -37.14 44.11 2.52
N THR A 10 -36.13 43.76 3.29
CA THR A 10 -34.77 43.52 2.79
C THR A 10 -34.83 42.23 1.97
N ILE A 11 -34.82 42.37 0.64
CA ILE A 11 -34.66 41.25 -0.29
C ILE A 11 -33.24 40.70 -0.08
N ILE A 12 -33.12 39.60 0.65
CA ILE A 12 -31.91 38.78 0.65
C ILE A 12 -31.86 38.14 -0.74
N SER A 13 -31.06 38.71 -1.65
CA SER A 13 -30.71 38.03 -2.89
C SER A 13 -29.90 36.80 -2.51
N LEU A 14 -30.55 35.64 -2.46
CA LEU A 14 -29.85 34.35 -2.54
C LEU A 14 -29.16 34.30 -3.91
N LEU A 15 -27.90 34.74 -3.94
CA LEU A 15 -26.94 34.25 -4.91
C LEU A 15 -26.79 32.76 -4.60
N PHE A 16 -27.61 31.93 -5.25
CA PHE A 16 -27.29 30.54 -5.49
C PHE A 16 -26.01 30.56 -6.33
N SER A 17 -24.86 30.51 -5.66
CA SER A 17 -23.63 30.03 -6.26
C SER A 17 -23.91 28.58 -6.63
N ILE A 18 -24.42 28.36 -7.84
CA ILE A 18 -24.33 27.07 -8.49
C ILE A 18 -22.82 26.90 -8.70
N GLN A 19 -22.15 26.29 -7.72
CA GLN A 19 -20.92 25.55 -7.97
C GLN A 19 -21.32 24.39 -8.87
N GLY A 20 -21.55 24.70 -10.14
CA GLY A 20 -21.51 23.72 -11.20
C GLY A 20 -20.07 23.23 -11.17
N SER A 21 -19.86 22.04 -10.62
CA SER A 21 -18.71 21.24 -11.00
C SER A 21 -18.67 21.28 -12.51
N LEU A 22 -17.67 21.95 -13.08
CA LEU A 22 -17.42 21.88 -14.51
C LEU A 22 -17.18 20.41 -14.79
N ALA A 23 -18.18 19.73 -15.35
CA ALA A 23 -17.97 18.38 -15.85
C ALA A 23 -16.87 18.50 -16.89
N GLU A 24 -15.73 17.85 -16.68
CA GLU A 24 -14.63 17.93 -17.63
C GLU A 24 -15.00 17.12 -18.87
N GLN A 25 -14.72 17.70 -20.05
CA GLN A 25 -15.00 17.07 -21.33
C GLN A 25 -13.87 16.09 -21.70
N CYS A 26 -14.24 15.00 -22.37
CA CYS A 26 -13.33 13.93 -22.76
C CYS A 26 -13.76 13.27 -24.08
N GLY A 27 -12.89 12.39 -24.59
CA GLY A 27 -13.20 11.54 -25.74
C GLY A 27 -13.01 12.24 -27.09
N SER A 28 -13.51 11.59 -28.14
CA SER A 28 -13.27 11.94 -29.54
C SER A 28 -13.66 13.37 -29.92
N ARG A 29 -14.65 13.96 -29.23
CA ARG A 29 -15.16 15.32 -29.47
C ARG A 29 -14.18 16.43 -29.05
N VAL A 30 -13.19 16.10 -28.21
CA VAL A 30 -12.15 17.02 -27.74
C VAL A 30 -10.75 16.44 -27.97
N GLY A 31 -10.54 15.82 -29.14
CA GLY A 31 -9.22 15.33 -29.55
C GLY A 31 -8.75 14.07 -28.81
N GLY A 32 -9.67 13.29 -28.23
CA GLY A 32 -9.33 12.05 -27.52
C GLY A 32 -8.87 12.26 -26.08
N ALA A 33 -9.13 13.44 -25.49
CA ALA A 33 -8.75 13.73 -24.11
C ALA A 33 -9.28 12.68 -23.12
N THR A 34 -8.43 12.23 -22.20
CA THR A 34 -8.80 11.36 -21.09
C THR A 34 -9.23 12.17 -19.88
N CYS A 35 -10.10 11.63 -19.05
CA CYS A 35 -10.50 12.29 -17.82
C CYS A 35 -9.38 12.26 -16.78
N PRO A 36 -9.14 13.33 -16.03
CA PRO A 36 -8.23 13.30 -14.90
C PRO A 36 -8.78 12.40 -13.78
N GLY A 37 -7.89 11.93 -12.90
CA GLY A 37 -8.26 11.06 -11.79
C GLY A 37 -8.75 9.66 -12.19
N GLY A 38 -8.57 9.25 -13.45
CA GLY A 38 -8.98 7.93 -13.92
C GLY A 38 -10.47 7.76 -14.17
N LEU A 39 -11.26 8.84 -14.19
CA LEU A 39 -12.71 8.78 -14.38
C LEU A 39 -13.09 8.22 -15.77
N CYS A 40 -14.20 7.51 -15.88
CA CYS A 40 -14.68 7.02 -17.17
C CYS A 40 -15.13 8.18 -18.05
N CYS A 41 -14.82 8.08 -19.35
CA CYS A 41 -15.33 8.99 -20.36
C CYS A 41 -16.58 8.40 -21.01
N SER A 42 -17.75 9.00 -20.76
CA SER A 42 -19.03 8.55 -21.32
C SER A 42 -19.07 8.63 -22.85
N GLN A 43 -20.05 7.97 -23.46
CA GLN A 43 -20.34 8.10 -24.90
C GLN A 43 -20.63 9.55 -25.34
N TYR A 44 -21.03 10.41 -24.39
CA TYR A 44 -21.34 11.81 -24.63
C TYR A 44 -20.14 12.75 -24.43
N GLY A 45 -18.98 12.22 -24.02
CA GLY A 45 -17.74 12.98 -23.87
C GLY A 45 -17.65 13.74 -22.54
N TRP A 46 -18.13 13.14 -21.46
CA TRP A 46 -18.07 13.70 -20.11
C TRP A 46 -17.46 12.70 -19.13
N CYS A 47 -16.76 13.22 -18.13
CA CYS A 47 -16.07 12.44 -17.11
C CYS A 47 -16.98 12.08 -15.92
N GLY A 48 -16.94 10.83 -15.47
CA GLY A 48 -17.71 10.37 -14.31
C GLY A 48 -17.41 8.92 -13.89
N THR A 49 -18.05 8.46 -12.82
CA THR A 49 -17.83 7.14 -12.22
C THR A 49 -19.01 6.18 -12.31
N THR A 50 -20.20 6.66 -12.68
CA THR A 50 -21.42 5.84 -12.67
C THR A 50 -21.51 4.95 -13.92
N PRO A 51 -22.34 3.89 -13.93
CA PRO A 51 -22.45 2.99 -15.07
C PRO A 51 -22.75 3.69 -16.40
N GLU A 52 -23.47 4.83 -16.38
CA GLU A 52 -23.77 5.65 -17.55
C GLU A 52 -22.51 6.22 -18.23
N TYR A 53 -21.42 6.38 -17.46
CA TYR A 53 -20.14 6.88 -17.94
C TYR A 53 -19.20 5.75 -18.35
N CYS A 54 -19.31 4.60 -17.67
CA CYS A 54 -18.30 3.55 -17.74
C CYS A 54 -18.69 2.30 -18.52
N THR A 55 -19.98 2.12 -18.82
CA THR A 55 -20.48 0.91 -19.49
C THR A 55 -20.69 1.17 -20.99
N ASN A 56 -21.88 0.92 -21.52
CA ASN A 56 -22.16 0.95 -22.96
C ASN A 56 -21.83 2.31 -23.58
N GLY A 57 -20.92 2.29 -24.55
CA GLY A 57 -20.48 3.48 -25.29
C GLY A 57 -19.38 4.30 -24.60
N CYS A 58 -18.83 3.85 -23.48
CA CYS A 58 -17.68 4.51 -22.87
C CYS A 58 -16.49 4.60 -23.85
N GLN A 59 -15.88 5.79 -23.94
CA GLN A 59 -14.83 6.12 -24.90
C GLN A 59 -13.42 5.87 -24.35
N SER A 60 -13.19 6.06 -23.05
CA SER A 60 -11.89 5.86 -22.40
C SER A 60 -12.04 5.65 -20.89
N GLN A 61 -11.08 4.96 -20.26
CA GLN A 61 -11.07 4.69 -18.81
C GLN A 61 -12.31 3.92 -18.29
N CYS A 62 -12.93 3.11 -19.15
CA CYS A 62 -14.21 2.44 -18.90
C CYS A 62 -14.19 1.43 -17.75
N SER A 63 -13.01 0.90 -17.43
CA SER A 63 -12.80 -0.02 -16.33
C SER A 63 -12.78 0.65 -14.95
N ALA A 64 -12.96 1.98 -14.86
CA ALA A 64 -12.97 2.72 -13.59
C ALA A 64 -14.31 2.65 -12.81
N SER A 65 -15.27 1.82 -13.26
CA SER A 65 -16.64 1.71 -12.73
C SER A 65 -16.81 0.87 -11.46
N SER A 66 -15.75 0.47 -10.75
CA SER A 66 -15.92 -0.27 -9.49
C SER A 66 -15.70 0.63 -8.27
N GLY A 67 -16.39 1.78 -8.25
CA GLY A 67 -16.46 2.69 -7.12
C GLY A 67 -17.92 3.00 -6.76
N MET A 68 -18.38 2.41 -5.66
CA MET A 68 -19.63 2.66 -4.89
C MET A 68 -20.95 2.01 -5.37
N GLY A 69 -21.40 1.00 -4.61
CA GLY A 69 -22.80 0.93 -4.15
C GLY A 69 -23.65 -0.31 -4.47
N GLY A 70 -23.55 -1.35 -3.63
CA GLY A 70 -24.72 -2.01 -3.01
C GLY A 70 -25.43 -3.16 -3.74
N GLY A 71 -25.35 -4.36 -3.13
CA GLY A 71 -26.52 -5.23 -3.00
C GLY A 71 -26.48 -6.61 -3.69
N GLY A 72 -26.09 -7.62 -2.92
CA GLY A 72 -26.79 -8.91 -2.89
C GLY A 72 -26.48 -9.96 -3.97
N GLY A 73 -26.17 -11.17 -3.50
CA GLY A 73 -26.36 -12.41 -4.26
C GLY A 73 -25.07 -13.15 -4.57
N GLY A 74 -24.91 -14.31 -3.93
CA GLY A 74 -23.77 -15.19 -4.10
C GLY A 74 -23.64 -15.76 -5.51
N GLY A 75 -22.42 -16.18 -5.83
CA GLY A 75 -22.13 -16.79 -7.12
C GLY A 75 -20.63 -16.88 -7.35
N SER A 76 -20.09 -18.06 -7.05
CA SER A 76 -18.79 -18.58 -7.45
C SER A 76 -18.41 -18.12 -8.86
N GLY A 77 -17.37 -17.29 -8.99
CA GLY A 77 -16.96 -16.76 -10.29
C GLY A 77 -15.57 -16.17 -10.25
N ARG A 78 -14.59 -16.96 -10.72
CA ARG A 78 -13.21 -16.55 -10.96
C ARG A 78 -13.18 -15.35 -11.91
N GLY A 79 -12.85 -14.16 -11.38
CA GLY A 79 -12.61 -12.96 -12.17
C GLY A 79 -11.15 -12.51 -12.05
N HIS A 80 -10.29 -13.00 -12.94
CA HIS A 80 -8.95 -12.45 -13.14
C HIS A 80 -9.07 -11.06 -13.74
N GLY A 81 -8.84 -10.02 -12.93
CA GLY A 81 -8.87 -8.62 -13.36
C GLY A 81 -7.59 -7.89 -12.96
N GLY A 82 -6.61 -7.83 -13.87
CA GLY A 82 -5.61 -6.75 -13.94
C GLY A 82 -4.49 -6.74 -12.90
N GLY A 83 -3.61 -7.74 -12.93
CA GLY A 83 -2.37 -7.77 -12.15
C GLY A 83 -1.61 -9.06 -12.39
N GLY A 84 -1.06 -9.24 -13.60
CA GLY A 84 -0.42 -10.50 -13.99
C GLY A 84 0.52 -11.02 -12.90
N ASN A 85 0.12 -12.15 -12.29
CA ASN A 85 0.82 -12.96 -11.29
C ASN A 85 0.80 -12.54 -9.80
N ILE A 86 0.36 -11.34 -9.40
CA ILE A 86 0.25 -11.00 -7.96
C ILE A 86 -1.10 -11.48 -7.40
N PRO A 87 -1.15 -12.32 -6.35
CA PRO A 87 -2.38 -13.00 -5.91
C PRO A 87 -3.25 -12.13 -4.99
N ILE A 88 -3.51 -10.89 -5.37
CA ILE A 88 -4.41 -9.98 -4.64
C ILE A 88 -5.24 -9.17 -5.62
N SER A 89 -6.56 -9.18 -5.42
CA SER A 89 -7.47 -8.37 -6.21
C SER A 89 -7.54 -6.94 -5.66
N ARG A 90 -8.01 -5.97 -6.47
CA ARG A 90 -8.25 -4.60 -5.99
C ARG A 90 -9.20 -4.58 -4.79
N SER A 91 -10.31 -5.31 -4.85
CA SER A 91 -11.29 -5.34 -3.75
C SER A 91 -10.68 -5.94 -2.47
N THR A 92 -9.87 -7.00 -2.59
CA THR A 92 -9.15 -7.57 -1.45
C THR A 92 -8.13 -6.58 -0.88
N PHE A 93 -7.37 -5.89 -1.72
CA PHE A 93 -6.43 -4.85 -1.30
C PHE A 93 -7.14 -3.70 -0.57
N ASP A 94 -8.29 -3.26 -1.10
CA ASP A 94 -9.09 -2.20 -0.50
C ASP A 94 -9.67 -2.62 0.85
N GLU A 95 -10.07 -3.89 1.01
CA GLU A 95 -10.59 -4.42 2.28
C GLU A 95 -9.47 -4.70 3.31
N ILE A 96 -8.29 -5.12 2.86
CA ILE A 96 -7.08 -5.25 3.71
C ILE A 96 -6.68 -3.88 4.27
N LEU A 97 -6.65 -2.86 3.40
CA LEU A 97 -6.25 -1.49 3.76
C LEU A 97 -7.44 -0.53 3.89
N LYS A 98 -8.56 -1.01 4.45
CA LYS A 98 -9.85 -0.31 4.52
C LYS A 98 -9.78 1.09 5.15
N HIS A 99 -8.95 1.25 6.19
CA HIS A 99 -8.82 2.48 6.97
C HIS A 99 -7.66 3.38 6.53
N ARG A 100 -6.97 3.07 5.42
CA ARG A 100 -5.81 3.88 4.97
C ARG A 100 -6.18 5.34 4.64
N ASN A 101 -7.45 5.60 4.35
CA ASN A 101 -7.96 6.94 4.05
C ASN A 101 -8.39 7.74 5.27
N ASP A 102 -8.36 7.13 6.46
CA ASP A 102 -8.60 7.81 7.74
C ASP A 102 -7.35 8.57 8.22
N CYS A 103 -6.25 8.44 7.49
CA CYS A 103 -4.94 9.05 7.74
C CYS A 103 -4.69 10.32 6.90
N PRO A 104 -3.68 11.13 7.24
CA PRO A 104 -3.20 12.22 6.38
C PRO A 104 -2.76 11.76 4.98
N SER A 105 -2.34 10.50 4.85
CA SER A 105 -1.99 9.84 3.58
C SER A 105 -3.20 9.42 2.74
N ARG A 106 -4.40 9.95 3.03
CA ARG A 106 -5.64 9.66 2.28
C ARG A 106 -5.42 9.80 0.77
N GLY A 107 -5.84 8.80 0.01
CA GLY A 107 -5.70 8.77 -1.45
C GLY A 107 -4.28 8.52 -1.97
N PHE A 108 -3.25 8.46 -1.12
CA PHE A 108 -1.87 8.24 -1.56
C PHE A 108 -1.61 6.78 -1.95
N TYR A 109 -1.94 5.83 -1.07
CA TYR A 109 -1.70 4.41 -1.31
C TYR A 109 -2.85 3.79 -2.12
N SER A 110 -2.65 3.65 -3.43
CA SER A 110 -3.59 3.02 -4.36
C SER A 110 -3.16 1.61 -4.78
N TYR A 111 -4.12 0.77 -5.16
CA TYR A 111 -3.85 -0.54 -5.73
C TYR A 111 -3.00 -0.45 -7.01
N ASP A 112 -3.25 0.53 -7.87
CA ASP A 112 -2.50 0.71 -9.11
C ASP A 112 -1.03 1.05 -8.85
N ALA A 113 -0.76 1.88 -7.85
CA ALA A 113 0.60 2.19 -7.43
C ALA A 113 1.31 0.95 -6.89
N PHE A 114 0.62 0.15 -6.07
CA PHE A 114 1.14 -1.12 -5.54
C PHE A 114 1.49 -2.11 -6.67
N ILE A 115 0.57 -2.33 -7.62
CA ILE A 115 0.81 -3.24 -8.76
C ILE A 115 1.90 -2.72 -9.69
N ALA A 116 1.96 -1.42 -9.95
CA ALA A 116 3.02 -0.81 -10.76
C ALA A 116 4.40 -0.99 -10.11
N ALA A 117 4.49 -0.82 -8.79
CA ALA A 117 5.72 -1.06 -8.04
C ALA A 117 6.10 -2.54 -8.04
N ALA A 118 5.14 -3.45 -7.75
CA ALA A 118 5.37 -4.89 -7.73
C ALA A 118 5.93 -5.44 -9.06
N LYS A 119 5.46 -4.92 -10.19
CA LYS A 119 5.98 -5.29 -11.53
C LYS A 119 7.47 -4.99 -11.72
N ALA A 120 8.04 -4.06 -10.94
CA ALA A 120 9.48 -3.77 -10.99
C ALA A 120 10.32 -4.84 -10.26
N PHE A 121 9.70 -5.77 -9.53
CA PHE A 121 10.36 -6.82 -8.75
C PHE A 121 9.79 -8.20 -9.13
N PRO A 122 10.27 -8.84 -10.21
CA PRO A 122 9.63 -10.03 -10.79
C PRO A 122 9.47 -11.26 -9.90
N GLY A 123 10.17 -11.34 -8.76
CA GLY A 123 10.01 -12.41 -7.76
C GLY A 123 9.01 -12.11 -6.63
N PHE A 124 8.67 -10.84 -6.42
CA PHE A 124 7.77 -10.42 -5.35
C PHE A 124 6.34 -10.88 -5.64
N GLY A 125 5.77 -11.73 -4.78
CA GLY A 125 4.41 -12.23 -4.91
C GLY A 125 4.21 -13.21 -6.07
N THR A 126 5.30 -13.70 -6.69
CA THR A 126 5.29 -14.59 -7.86
C THR A 126 6.12 -15.85 -7.67
N THR A 127 6.88 -15.96 -6.57
CA THR A 127 7.72 -17.11 -6.21
C THR A 127 6.93 -18.16 -5.41
N GLY A 128 7.10 -19.44 -5.77
CA GLY A 128 6.47 -20.56 -5.07
C GLY A 128 5.02 -20.83 -5.51
N ASP A 129 4.32 -21.67 -4.75
CA ASP A 129 2.92 -22.01 -5.01
C ASP A 129 1.96 -20.86 -4.65
N GLU A 130 0.66 -21.02 -4.95
CA GLU A 130 -0.33 -19.96 -4.67
C GLU A 130 -0.40 -19.59 -3.19
N ALA A 131 -0.25 -20.56 -2.29
CA ALA A 131 -0.28 -20.30 -0.85
C ALA A 131 0.97 -19.51 -0.43
N THR A 132 2.16 -19.86 -0.91
CA THR A 132 3.39 -19.09 -0.68
C THR A 132 3.25 -17.66 -1.18
N ARG A 133 2.76 -17.45 -2.41
CA ARG A 133 2.60 -16.11 -2.98
C ARG A 133 1.59 -15.27 -2.17
N LYS A 134 0.45 -15.83 -1.77
CA LYS A 134 -0.53 -15.13 -0.92
C LYS A 134 0.05 -14.79 0.45
N ARG A 135 0.79 -15.73 1.04
CA ARG A 135 1.45 -15.55 2.34
C ARG A 135 2.50 -14.45 2.29
N GLU A 136 3.27 -14.36 1.21
CA GLU A 136 4.19 -13.26 0.97
C GLU A 136 3.48 -11.91 0.93
N ILE A 137 2.38 -11.79 0.17
CA ILE A 137 1.60 -10.55 0.11
C ILE A 137 1.02 -10.19 1.48
N ALA A 138 0.48 -11.16 2.21
CA ALA A 138 -0.01 -10.96 3.57
C ALA A 138 1.09 -10.48 4.52
N ALA A 139 2.29 -11.08 4.44
CA ALA A 139 3.42 -10.74 5.30
C ALA A 139 3.97 -9.34 4.99
N PHE A 140 4.14 -9.01 3.72
CA PHE A 140 4.58 -7.68 3.29
C PHE A 140 3.60 -6.59 3.74
N LEU A 141 2.29 -6.79 3.46
CA LEU A 141 1.27 -5.85 3.89
C LEU A 141 1.18 -5.78 5.41
N GLY A 142 1.34 -6.90 6.12
CA GLY A 142 1.31 -6.93 7.59
C GLY A 142 2.43 -6.09 8.22
N GLN A 143 3.65 -6.25 7.75
CA GLN A 143 4.80 -5.47 8.24
C GLN A 143 4.66 -4.00 7.90
N THR A 144 4.32 -3.67 6.66
CA THR A 144 4.15 -2.27 6.22
C THR A 144 2.99 -1.59 6.94
N SER A 145 1.86 -2.28 7.16
CA SER A 145 0.73 -1.76 7.93
C SER A 145 1.08 -1.46 9.38
N HIS A 146 1.91 -2.28 10.03
CA HIS A 146 2.43 -1.96 11.36
C HIS A 146 3.27 -0.67 11.36
N GLU A 147 4.13 -0.48 10.36
CA GLU A 147 4.96 0.74 10.27
C GLU A 147 4.15 2.01 9.98
N THR A 148 3.02 1.87 9.27
CA THR A 148 2.18 3.00 8.86
C THR A 148 0.86 3.09 9.63
N SER A 149 0.72 2.37 10.74
CA SER A 149 -0.55 2.29 11.46
C SER A 149 -0.94 3.64 12.09
N ALA A 150 -2.22 3.79 12.45
CA ALA A 150 -2.71 4.97 13.14
C ALA A 150 -2.05 5.15 14.52
N THR A 151 -1.71 4.06 15.21
CA THR A 151 -0.93 4.11 16.47
C THR A 151 0.49 4.65 16.23
N LYS A 152 1.04 4.45 15.04
CA LYS A 152 2.27 5.09 14.55
C LYS A 152 2.03 6.40 13.78
N LYS A 153 0.92 7.09 14.06
CA LYS A 153 0.54 8.39 13.49
C LYS A 153 0.49 8.40 11.96
N CYS A 154 0.15 7.27 11.33
CA CYS A 154 0.11 7.13 9.89
C CYS A 154 1.43 7.50 9.21
N SER A 155 2.55 7.12 9.83
CA SER A 155 3.88 7.41 9.30
C SER A 155 3.98 6.90 7.85
N PRO A 156 4.51 7.70 6.90
CA PRO A 156 4.68 7.25 5.52
C PRO A 156 5.71 6.09 5.43
N LEU A 157 5.66 5.28 4.36
CA LEU A 157 6.59 4.15 4.10
C LEU A 157 8.07 4.59 3.94
N LEU A 158 8.40 5.85 4.20
CA LEU A 158 9.76 6.40 4.35
C LEU A 158 10.65 5.52 5.23
N PHE A 159 10.06 4.74 6.15
CA PHE A 159 10.74 3.79 7.02
C PHE A 159 11.67 2.82 6.28
N PHE A 160 11.28 2.30 5.11
CA PHE A 160 12.01 1.22 4.45
C PHE A 160 13.29 1.69 3.70
N CYS A 161 13.38 2.96 3.32
CA CYS A 161 14.65 3.60 2.93
C CYS A 161 15.44 4.17 4.11
N ARG A 162 14.90 4.12 5.34
CA ARG A 162 15.50 4.75 6.52
C ARG A 162 16.17 3.75 7.45
N PHE A 163 15.84 2.46 7.38
CA PHE A 163 16.35 1.44 8.29
C PHE A 163 17.55 0.65 7.72
N ASN A 164 18.74 1.00 8.22
CA ASN A 164 19.60 0.00 8.83
C ASN A 164 20.45 0.62 9.96
N ASN A 165 20.44 -0.04 11.11
CA ASN A 165 21.15 0.22 12.37
C ASN A 165 20.71 1.44 13.21
N PHE A 166 19.92 1.12 14.23
CA PHE A 166 19.69 1.94 15.42
C PHE A 166 20.98 1.94 16.28
N PHE A 167 21.93 2.82 15.99
CA PHE A 167 22.83 3.37 17.01
C PHE A 167 23.16 4.85 16.68
N LEU A 168 22.64 5.69 17.56
CA LEU A 168 22.88 7.09 17.88
C LEU A 168 23.97 7.87 17.09
N ASN A 169 23.59 9.09 16.66
CA ASN A 169 24.42 10.26 16.33
C ASN A 169 25.09 10.41 14.94
N TYR A 170 24.66 9.68 13.90
CA TYR A 170 25.09 9.95 12.52
C TYR A 170 23.94 9.93 11.50
N PHE A 171 22.97 10.83 11.68
CA PHE A 171 21.69 10.82 10.94
C PHE A 171 21.81 11.09 9.42
N ASN A 172 22.87 11.75 8.95
CA ASN A 172 23.02 12.11 7.53
C ASN A 172 23.72 11.04 6.68
N ILE A 173 24.70 10.28 7.20
CA ILE A 173 25.47 9.33 6.38
C ILE A 173 24.64 8.07 6.04
N TYR A 174 23.95 7.49 7.02
CA TYR A 174 23.19 6.25 6.81
C TYR A 174 21.89 6.47 6.02
N ARG A 175 21.25 7.64 6.19
CA ARG A 175 20.11 8.05 5.35
C ARG A 175 20.55 8.17 3.88
N ASN A 176 21.70 8.78 3.63
CA ASN A 176 22.25 8.94 2.28
C ASN A 176 22.61 7.59 1.64
N TYR A 177 23.18 6.65 2.42
CA TYR A 177 23.52 5.31 1.93
C TYR A 177 22.27 4.55 1.45
N ASN A 178 21.21 4.48 2.26
CA ASN A 178 20.01 3.72 1.90
C ASN A 178 19.19 4.38 0.79
N TYR A 179 19.05 5.71 0.79
CA TYR A 179 18.41 6.42 -0.33
C TYR A 179 19.25 6.27 -1.61
N GLY A 180 20.58 6.23 -1.51
CA GLY A 180 21.47 5.98 -2.65
C GLY A 180 21.31 4.56 -3.22
N GLU A 181 21.40 3.53 -2.39
CA GLU A 181 21.28 2.13 -2.83
C GLU A 181 19.88 1.80 -3.34
N CYS A 182 18.84 2.22 -2.62
CA CYS A 182 17.47 2.03 -3.06
C CYS A 182 17.19 2.82 -4.35
N GLY A 183 17.59 4.09 -4.39
CA GLY A 183 17.45 4.95 -5.57
C GLY A 183 18.12 4.34 -6.80
N ARG A 184 19.36 3.86 -6.65
CA ARG A 184 20.09 3.14 -7.70
C ARG A 184 19.35 1.88 -8.16
N ALA A 185 18.80 1.10 -7.22
CA ALA A 185 18.08 -0.13 -7.53
C ALA A 185 16.75 0.12 -8.27
N ILE A 186 16.07 1.24 -8.00
CA ILE A 186 14.77 1.56 -8.60
C ILE A 186 14.86 2.57 -9.76
N GLY A 187 16.07 3.06 -10.08
CA GLY A 187 16.33 4.02 -11.16
C GLY A 187 15.88 5.45 -10.85
N VAL A 188 15.91 5.87 -9.58
CA VAL A 188 15.47 7.20 -9.13
C VAL A 188 16.56 7.84 -8.25
N ASP A 189 16.89 9.11 -8.49
CA ASP A 189 17.82 9.84 -7.62
C ASP A 189 17.16 10.28 -6.31
N LEU A 190 17.04 9.31 -5.40
CA LEU A 190 16.50 9.50 -4.07
C LEU A 190 17.47 10.22 -3.13
N LEU A 191 18.77 10.29 -3.45
CA LEU A 191 19.75 10.99 -2.62
C LEU A 191 19.52 12.50 -2.67
N ASN A 192 19.29 13.04 -3.86
CA ASN A 192 18.99 14.47 -4.04
C ASN A 192 17.49 14.77 -3.97
N ASN A 193 16.62 13.79 -4.19
CA ASN A 193 15.15 13.97 -4.21
C ASN A 193 14.44 13.02 -3.22
N PRO A 194 14.75 13.07 -1.91
CA PRO A 194 14.22 12.12 -0.93
C PRO A 194 12.71 12.24 -0.72
N ASP A 195 12.12 13.40 -1.03
CA ASP A 195 10.69 13.66 -0.86
C ASP A 195 9.82 12.85 -1.84
N LEU A 196 10.41 12.36 -2.95
CA LEU A 196 9.71 11.48 -3.90
C LEU A 196 9.12 10.23 -3.23
N VAL A 197 9.73 9.75 -2.15
CA VAL A 197 9.21 8.59 -1.39
C VAL A 197 7.89 8.93 -0.66
N ALA A 198 7.62 10.21 -0.40
CA ALA A 198 6.39 10.69 0.23
C ALA A 198 5.41 11.38 -0.74
N THR A 199 5.84 11.69 -1.98
CA THR A 199 5.02 12.40 -2.96
C THR A 199 4.67 11.56 -4.20
N ASP A 200 5.36 10.46 -4.46
CA ASP A 200 5.04 9.49 -5.51
C ASP A 200 4.77 8.11 -4.89
N ALA A 201 3.52 7.65 -5.01
CA ALA A 201 3.08 6.39 -4.40
C ALA A 201 3.74 5.16 -5.03
N VAL A 202 4.09 5.18 -6.33
CA VAL A 202 4.79 4.08 -7.00
C VAL A 202 6.20 3.99 -6.44
N ILE A 203 6.90 5.12 -6.32
CA ILE A 203 8.23 5.18 -5.70
C ILE A 203 8.14 4.71 -4.24
N SER A 204 7.15 5.16 -3.47
CA SER A 204 6.92 4.75 -2.09
C SER A 204 6.76 3.23 -1.93
N PHE A 205 5.99 2.58 -2.80
CA PHE A 205 5.90 1.11 -2.79
C PHE A 205 7.19 0.44 -3.28
N LYS A 206 7.86 1.00 -4.29
CA LYS A 206 9.13 0.45 -4.79
C LYS A 206 10.21 0.42 -3.71
N THR A 207 10.28 1.43 -2.83
CA THR A 207 11.25 1.43 -1.73
C THR A 207 10.96 0.34 -0.70
N ALA A 208 9.68 0.14 -0.35
CA ALA A 208 9.27 -0.92 0.57
C ALA A 208 9.53 -2.32 -0.02
N ILE A 209 9.20 -2.53 -1.30
CA ILE A 209 9.46 -3.81 -1.97
C ILE A 209 10.97 -4.02 -2.16
N TRP A 210 11.76 -2.98 -2.47
CA TRP A 210 13.21 -3.09 -2.51
C TRP A 210 13.78 -3.60 -1.19
N PHE A 211 13.36 -3.04 -0.05
CA PHE A 211 13.78 -3.53 1.26
C PHE A 211 13.39 -5.01 1.46
N TRP A 212 12.16 -5.37 1.09
CA TRP A 212 11.65 -6.73 1.19
C TRP A 212 12.45 -7.75 0.37
N MET A 213 12.95 -7.34 -0.79
CA MET A 213 13.66 -8.19 -1.74
C MET A 213 15.18 -8.21 -1.54
N THR A 214 15.74 -7.29 -0.75
CA THR A 214 17.20 -7.06 -0.70
C THR A 214 17.80 -7.64 0.59
N PRO A 215 18.66 -8.68 0.51
CA PRO A 215 19.41 -9.14 1.67
C PRO A 215 20.45 -8.09 2.10
N GLN A 216 20.64 -7.94 3.41
CA GLN A 216 21.63 -7.02 3.96
C GLN A 216 22.41 -7.76 5.06
N SER A 217 23.54 -8.34 4.68
CA SER A 217 24.35 -9.21 5.56
C SER A 217 24.55 -8.58 6.94
N PRO A 218 24.29 -9.32 8.03
CA PRO A 218 24.02 -10.75 8.10
C PRO A 218 22.55 -11.15 7.84
N LYS A 219 21.64 -10.20 7.61
CA LYS A 219 20.21 -10.46 7.42
C LYS A 219 19.92 -11.02 6.01
N PRO A 220 19.15 -12.11 5.88
CA PRO A 220 18.59 -12.49 4.59
C PRO A 220 17.49 -11.50 4.17
N SER A 221 16.98 -11.64 2.95
CA SER A 221 15.80 -10.88 2.53
C SER A 221 14.54 -11.45 3.19
N PRO A 222 13.56 -10.60 3.58
CA PRO A 222 12.23 -11.07 3.94
C PRO A 222 11.58 -11.98 2.88
N HIS A 223 11.82 -11.69 1.60
CA HIS A 223 11.40 -12.52 0.47
C HIS A 223 11.89 -13.97 0.59
N ASP A 224 13.19 -14.19 0.77
CA ASP A 224 13.75 -15.54 0.85
C ASP A 224 13.28 -16.28 2.12
N VAL A 225 12.99 -15.56 3.20
CA VAL A 225 12.43 -16.16 4.42
C VAL A 225 11.00 -16.66 4.17
N ILE A 226 10.10 -15.82 3.66
CA ILE A 226 8.68 -16.20 3.52
C ILE A 226 8.46 -17.23 2.41
N THR A 227 9.35 -17.25 1.41
CA THR A 227 9.33 -18.23 0.30
C THR A 227 10.14 -19.50 0.59
N GLN A 228 10.66 -19.65 1.81
CA GLN A 228 11.44 -20.81 2.28
C GLN A 228 12.71 -21.08 1.45
N ARG A 229 13.34 -20.03 0.91
CA ARG A 229 14.59 -20.10 0.13
C ARG A 229 15.83 -19.85 0.98
N TRP A 230 15.67 -19.26 2.16
CA TRP A 230 16.76 -19.08 3.10
C TRP A 230 16.98 -20.33 3.96
N THR A 231 18.24 -20.72 4.14
CA THR A 231 18.65 -21.81 5.04
C THR A 231 19.41 -21.21 6.23
N PRO A 232 18.98 -21.47 7.49
CA PRO A 232 19.70 -20.99 8.66
C PRO A 232 21.16 -21.48 8.69
N SER A 233 22.09 -20.58 8.99
CA SER A 233 23.45 -20.96 9.36
C SER A 233 23.48 -21.55 10.78
N ARG A 234 24.61 -22.14 11.17
CA ARG A 234 24.81 -22.58 12.57
C ARG A 234 24.63 -21.41 13.55
N SER A 235 25.12 -20.23 13.22
CA SER A 235 24.94 -19.04 14.05
C SER A 235 23.47 -18.62 14.17
N ASP A 236 22.64 -18.90 13.15
CA ASP A 236 21.21 -18.62 13.20
C ASP A 236 20.49 -19.63 14.08
N SER A 237 20.82 -20.92 13.95
CA SER A 237 20.31 -21.97 14.83
C SER A 237 20.66 -21.72 16.30
N ASP A 238 21.91 -21.38 16.60
CA ASP A 238 22.37 -21.04 17.96
C ASP A 238 21.67 -19.78 18.51
N ALA A 239 21.25 -18.88 17.62
CA ALA A 239 20.48 -17.68 17.94
C ALA A 239 18.95 -17.92 18.02
N GLY A 240 18.49 -19.15 17.80
CA GLY A 240 17.06 -19.48 17.76
C GLY A 240 16.31 -18.91 16.54
N ARG A 241 17.02 -18.42 15.51
CA ARG A 241 16.43 -17.85 14.30
C ARG A 241 15.95 -18.96 13.37
N VAL A 242 14.64 -19.03 13.17
CA VAL A 242 13.95 -20.06 12.38
C VAL A 242 13.07 -19.41 11.30
N LEU A 243 12.86 -20.11 10.19
CA LEU A 243 11.98 -19.63 9.10
C LEU A 243 10.57 -19.34 9.62
N GLY A 244 10.05 -18.14 9.31
CA GLY A 244 8.70 -17.74 9.68
C GLY A 244 8.54 -16.22 9.74
N TYR A 245 7.32 -15.77 10.01
CA TYR A 245 6.99 -14.34 10.08
C TYR A 245 7.74 -13.61 11.21
N GLY A 246 8.06 -14.32 12.29
CA GLY A 246 8.87 -13.78 13.38
C GLY A 246 10.29 -13.41 12.95
N LEU A 247 10.92 -14.22 12.09
CA LEU A 247 12.25 -13.89 11.56
C LEU A 247 12.20 -12.64 10.67
N ILE A 248 11.10 -12.42 9.95
CA ILE A 248 10.88 -11.18 9.19
C ILE A 248 10.82 -9.98 10.13
N THR A 249 10.10 -10.07 11.25
CA THR A 249 10.11 -9.04 12.29
C THR A 249 11.52 -8.79 12.83
N ASN A 250 12.33 -9.85 13.02
CA ASN A 250 13.73 -9.72 13.44
C ASN A 250 14.59 -8.97 12.40
N ILE A 251 14.38 -9.23 11.10
CA ILE A 251 15.05 -8.50 10.01
C ILE A 251 14.67 -7.02 10.02
N VAL A 252 13.37 -6.73 10.17
CA VAL A 252 12.79 -5.38 10.12
C VAL A 252 13.25 -4.54 11.33
N ASN A 253 13.05 -5.04 12.56
CA ASN A 253 13.33 -4.25 13.76
C ASN A 253 13.76 -5.08 14.99
N GLY A 254 14.47 -6.19 14.77
CA GLY A 254 14.78 -7.15 15.83
C GLY A 254 15.58 -6.59 17.00
N GLY A 255 16.47 -5.62 16.79
CA GLY A 255 17.24 -5.01 17.88
C GLY A 255 16.37 -4.34 18.95
N LEU A 256 15.19 -3.86 18.56
CA LEU A 256 14.22 -3.28 19.47
C LEU A 256 13.21 -4.32 19.97
N GLU A 257 12.74 -5.21 19.09
CA GLU A 257 11.52 -6.00 19.33
C GLU A 257 11.74 -7.49 19.65
N CYS A 258 12.90 -8.08 19.32
CA CYS A 258 13.13 -9.53 19.41
C CYS A 258 14.07 -9.92 20.56
N GLY A 259 13.94 -11.17 21.03
CA GLY A 259 14.79 -11.75 22.07
C GLY A 259 14.52 -11.23 23.49
N LYS A 260 13.34 -10.63 23.72
CA LYS A 260 12.95 -9.99 24.99
C LYS A 260 11.60 -10.48 25.52
N GLY A 261 11.09 -11.59 25.01
CA GLY A 261 9.75 -12.09 25.32
C GLY A 261 8.65 -11.40 24.52
N ARG A 262 7.39 -11.71 24.90
CA ARG A 262 6.19 -11.14 24.28
C ARG A 262 6.10 -9.64 24.51
N ASN A 263 5.78 -8.89 23.46
CA ASN A 263 5.59 -7.43 23.49
C ASN A 263 4.54 -6.99 22.47
N ASP A 264 4.01 -5.78 22.68
CA ASP A 264 2.87 -5.26 21.92
C ASP A 264 3.23 -4.98 20.46
N GLU A 265 4.47 -4.58 20.16
CA GLU A 265 4.92 -4.31 18.80
C GLU A 265 4.89 -5.57 17.92
N VAL A 266 5.45 -6.67 18.44
CA VAL A 266 5.43 -7.96 17.74
C VAL A 266 3.99 -8.48 17.62
N GLU A 267 3.16 -8.31 18.66
CA GLU A 267 1.76 -8.72 18.61
C GLU A 267 0.95 -7.94 17.57
N ASP A 268 1.18 -6.64 17.41
CA ASP A 268 0.53 -5.82 16.39
C ASP A 268 0.91 -6.28 14.97
N ARG A 269 2.20 -6.54 14.73
CA ARG A 269 2.66 -7.13 13.44
C ARG A 269 1.99 -8.46 13.14
N ILE A 270 1.90 -9.35 14.15
CA ILE A 270 1.25 -10.66 14.01
C ILE A 270 -0.25 -10.49 13.77
N GLY A 271 -0.89 -9.54 14.45
CA GLY A 271 -2.31 -9.23 14.30
C GLY A 271 -2.67 -8.83 12.86
N PHE A 272 -1.91 -7.90 12.27
CA PHE A 272 -2.08 -7.55 10.86
C PHE A 272 -1.88 -8.76 9.94
N TYR A 273 -0.79 -9.50 10.14
CA TYR A 273 -0.47 -10.66 9.30
C TYR A 273 -1.57 -11.74 9.31
N LYS A 274 -2.07 -12.12 10.49
CA LYS A 274 -3.15 -13.11 10.63
C LYS A 274 -4.41 -12.64 9.92
N ARG A 275 -4.84 -11.40 10.18
CA ARG A 275 -6.02 -10.82 9.53
C ARG A 275 -5.89 -10.85 7.99
N TYR A 276 -4.72 -10.50 7.46
CA TYR A 276 -4.52 -10.45 6.01
C TYR A 276 -4.43 -11.84 5.40
N CYS A 277 -3.84 -12.81 6.11
CA CYS A 277 -3.91 -14.21 5.72
C CYS A 277 -5.35 -14.73 5.65
N ASP A 278 -6.18 -14.40 6.65
CA ASP A 278 -7.60 -14.78 6.66
C ASP A 278 -8.35 -14.19 5.46
N GLN A 279 -8.13 -12.90 5.15
CA GLN A 279 -8.74 -12.23 4.00
C GLN A 279 -8.27 -12.80 2.65
N LEU A 280 -7.07 -13.36 2.59
CA LEU A 280 -6.52 -14.03 1.40
C LEU A 280 -6.83 -15.54 1.35
N GLY A 281 -7.41 -16.09 2.41
CA GLY A 281 -7.73 -17.51 2.52
C GLY A 281 -6.49 -18.40 2.54
N VAL A 282 -5.44 -18.01 3.27
CA VAL A 282 -4.18 -18.76 3.38
C VAL A 282 -3.81 -19.00 4.86
N GLY A 283 -3.20 -20.14 5.16
CA GLY A 283 -2.68 -20.41 6.50
C GLY A 283 -1.45 -19.56 6.83
N TYR A 284 -1.27 -19.26 8.12
CA TYR A 284 -0.22 -18.35 8.62
C TYR A 284 1.20 -18.94 8.54
N GLY A 285 1.31 -20.27 8.52
CA GLY A 285 2.58 -20.96 8.77
C GLY A 285 2.99 -20.90 10.24
N ASP A 286 4.20 -21.38 10.52
CA ASP A 286 4.75 -21.48 11.86
C ASP A 286 5.67 -20.30 12.21
N ASN A 287 6.14 -20.26 13.46
CA ASN A 287 7.15 -19.31 13.96
C ASN A 287 6.76 -17.83 13.69
N LEU A 288 5.58 -17.45 14.17
CA LEU A 288 5.01 -16.13 13.93
C LEU A 288 5.70 -15.02 14.73
N ASP A 289 6.32 -15.37 15.86
CA ASP A 289 6.99 -14.44 16.75
C ASP A 289 8.52 -14.56 16.71
N CYS A 290 9.17 -13.53 17.26
CA CYS A 290 10.61 -13.52 17.49
C CYS A 290 10.97 -13.35 18.98
N TYR A 291 10.07 -13.74 19.89
CA TYR A 291 10.21 -13.45 21.31
C TYR A 291 11.53 -13.98 21.89
N ASN A 292 11.95 -15.15 21.41
CA ASN A 292 13.15 -15.86 21.87
C ASN A 292 14.27 -15.89 20.81
N GLN A 293 14.11 -15.18 19.69
CA GLN A 293 15.13 -15.11 18.65
C GLN A 293 16.13 -14.00 18.97
N ARG A 294 17.44 -14.31 18.99
CA ARG A 294 18.45 -13.27 19.15
C ARG A 294 18.39 -12.31 17.93
N PRO A 295 18.41 -10.99 18.15
CA PRO A 295 18.46 -10.02 17.06
C PRO A 295 19.62 -10.27 16.10
N PHE A 296 19.44 -9.95 14.81
CA PHE A 296 20.57 -9.85 13.89
C PHE A 296 21.49 -8.69 14.31
N GLY A 297 22.77 -8.98 14.48
CA GLY A 297 23.80 -8.08 15.00
C GLY A 297 25.04 -8.83 15.43
#